data_AF-X0V6D6-F1
#
_entry.id   AF-X0V6D6-F1
#
_cell.length_a   1.000
_cell.length_b   1.000
_cell.length_c   1.000
_cell.angle_alpha   90.00
_cell.angle_beta   90.00
_cell.angle_gamma   90.00
#
_symmetry.space_group_name_H-M   'P 1'
#
loop_
_entity.id
_entity.type
_entity.pdbx_description
1 polymer ?
#
loop_
_entity_poly.entity_id
_entity_poly.type
_entity_poly.pdbx_seq_one_letter_code
_entity_poly.pdbx_strand_id
1 'polypeptide(L)' 'MGVKTLFIEPGSPWENGYIESFNGKLRDELLDREIFTTLEEAKILIEQWRKEYNQVRPHSAKNYRPPAPETIITMATT' A
#
# COMPACT_ATOMS: atom_id res chain seq x y z
N MET A 1 -9.67 -22.02 2.57
CA MET A 1 -8.41 -21.46 2.04
C MET A 1 -7.26 -22.01 2.86
N GLY A 2 -6.31 -22.75 2.27
CA GLY A 2 -5.22 -23.45 2.97
C GLY A 2 -4.02 -22.56 3.33
N VAL A 3 -4.26 -21.36 3.86
CA VAL A 3 -3.19 -20.41 4.23
C VAL A 3 -2.76 -20.66 5.68
N LYS A 4 -1.45 -20.73 5.93
CA LYS A 4 -0.87 -20.87 7.28
C LYS A 4 -0.35 -19.53 7.77
N THR A 5 -0.56 -19.25 9.05
CA THR A 5 0.04 -18.09 9.71
C THR A 5 1.56 -18.26 9.76
N LEU A 6 2.28 -17.23 9.34
CA LEU A 6 3.72 -17.11 9.52
C LEU A 6 3.97 -16.18 10.70
N PHE A 7 4.72 -16.65 11.68
CA PHE A 7 5.17 -15.84 12.81
C PHE A 7 6.61 -15.40 12.56
N ILE A 8 6.96 -14.21 13.04
CA ILE A 8 8.35 -13.75 13.10
C ILE A 8 9.04 -14.36 14.33
N GLU A 9 10.34 -14.53 14.28
CA GLU A 9 11.14 -15.00 15.40
C GLU A 9 11.28 -13.90 16.46
N PRO A 10 11.20 -14.24 17.77
CA PRO A 10 11.46 -13.28 18.84
C PRO A 10 12.86 -12.68 18.70
N GLY A 11 12.96 -11.35 18.67
CA GLY A 11 14.23 -10.64 18.50
C GLY A 11 14.66 -10.42 17.06
N SER A 12 13.81 -10.74 16.07
CA SER A 12 14.10 -10.61 14.64
C SER A 12 13.26 -9.51 13.94
N PRO A 13 13.42 -8.22 14.30
CA PRO A 13 12.59 -7.14 13.75
C PRO A 13 12.73 -6.96 12.22
N TRP A 14 13.87 -7.36 11.64
CA TRP A 14 14.09 -7.28 10.19
C TRP A 14 13.11 -8.13 9.37
N GLU A 15 12.53 -9.19 9.96
CA GLU A 15 11.50 -10.01 9.31
C GLU A 15 10.19 -9.24 9.08
N ASN A 16 9.98 -8.15 9.83
CA ASN A 16 8.82 -7.29 9.74
C ASN A 16 9.04 -6.05 8.85
N GLY A 17 10.22 -5.92 8.22
CA GLY A 17 10.63 -4.69 7.53
C GLY A 17 9.69 -4.25 6.40
N TYR A 18 9.03 -5.19 5.72
CA TYR A 18 8.06 -4.86 4.67
C TYR A 18 6.86 -4.07 5.19
N ILE A 19 6.21 -4.56 6.27
CA ILE A 19 5.03 -3.89 6.82
C ILE A 19 5.41 -2.62 7.58
N GLU A 20 6.59 -2.58 8.20
CA GLU A 20 7.10 -1.37 8.83
C GLU A 20 7.33 -0.25 7.82
N SER A 21 7.96 -0.56 6.69
CA SER A 21 8.15 0.39 5.59
C SER A 21 6.81 0.89 5.05
N PHE A 22 5.84 -0.01 4.85
CA PHE A 22 4.49 0.37 4.43
C PHE A 22 3.80 1.32 5.42
N ASN A 23 3.81 0.97 6.71
CA ASN A 23 3.19 1.79 7.76
C ASN A 23 3.87 3.15 7.91
N GLY A 24 5.20 3.20 7.76
CA GLY A 24 5.96 4.46 7.73
C GLY A 24 5.49 5.36 6.59
N LYS A 25 5.35 4.83 5.38
CA LYS A 25 4.86 5.61 4.23
C LYS A 25 3.43 6.11 4.41
N LEU A 26 2.54 5.27 4.93
CA LEU A 26 1.16 5.68 5.23
C LEU A 26 1.14 6.84 6.24
N ARG A 27 2.00 6.78 7.26
CA ARG A 27 2.11 7.84 8.26
C ARG A 27 2.64 9.15 7.65
N ASP A 28 3.81 9.10 7.03
CA ASP A 28 4.53 10.28 6.53
C ASP A 28 3.76 11.04 5.42
N GLU A 29 2.94 10.32 4.66
CA GLU A 29 2.30 10.86 3.45
C GLU A 29 0.82 11.15 3.60
N LEU A 30 0.15 10.55 4.60
CA LEU A 30 -1.27 10.78 4.82
C LEU A 30 -1.56 11.15 6.26
N LEU A 31 -1.27 10.27 7.22
CA LEU A 31 -1.77 10.42 8.59
C LEU A 31 -1.19 11.65 9.31
N ASP A 32 0.07 11.99 9.05
CA ASP A 32 0.72 13.16 9.66
C ASP A 32 0.42 14.47 8.89
N ARG A 33 -0.21 14.39 7.72
CA ARG A 33 -0.50 15.55 6.85
C ARG A 33 -1.95 16.02 6.91
N GLU A 34 -2.86 15.11 7.25
CA GLU A 34 -4.30 15.36 7.23
C GLU A 34 -4.88 15.41 8.64
N ILE A 35 -5.91 16.22 8.84
CA ILE A 35 -6.75 16.19 10.04
C ILE A 35 -8.09 15.60 9.65
N PHE A 36 -8.43 14.44 10.19
CA PHE A 36 -9.73 13.81 9.94
C PHE A 36 -10.77 14.34 10.92
N THR A 37 -11.86 14.89 10.39
CA THR A 37 -12.98 15.39 11.20
C THR A 37 -14.06 14.33 11.40
N THR A 38 -14.12 13.34 10.51
CA THR A 38 -15.06 12.21 10.58
C THR A 38 -14.41 10.88 10.18
N LEU A 39 -15.00 9.77 10.62
CA LEU A 39 -14.56 8.43 10.19
C LEU A 39 -14.79 8.19 8.69
N GLU A 40 -15.84 8.79 8.11
CA GLU A 40 -16.14 8.67 6.68
C GLU A 40 -15.05 9.32 5.83
N GLU A 41 -14.65 10.54 6.19
CA GLU A 41 -13.53 11.25 5.57
C GLU A 41 -12.23 10.43 5.63
N ALA A 42 -11.89 9.89 6.81
CA ALA A 42 -10.72 9.03 6.97
C ALA A 42 -10.76 7.82 6.04
N LYS A 43 -11.91 7.14 5.91
CA LYS A 43 -12.06 5.99 5.01
C LYS A 43 -11.85 6.37 3.55
N ILE A 44 -12.39 7.51 3.11
CA ILE A 44 -12.26 7.98 1.72
C ILE A 44 -10.80 8.29 1.41
N LEU A 45 -10.14 9.08 2.26
CA LEU A 45 -8.75 9.50 2.03
C LEU A 45 -7.77 8.32 2.13
N ILE A 46 -7.96 7.41 3.08
CA ILE A 46 -7.14 6.19 3.18
C ILE A 46 -7.32 5.30 1.95
N GLU A 47 -8.55 5.14 1.44
CA GLU A 47 -8.79 4.35 0.23
C GLU A 47 -8.17 4.99 -1.01
N GLN A 48 -8.24 6.31 -1.12
CA GLN A 48 -7.58 7.05 -2.20
C GLN A 48 -6.06 6.85 -2.15
N TRP A 49 -5.45 7.01 -0.97
CA TRP A 49 -4.02 6.77 -0.79
C TRP A 49 -3.64 5.31 -1.09
N ARG A 50 -4.46 4.34 -0.67
CA ARG A 50 -4.25 2.91 -0.95
C ARG A 50 -4.23 2.63 -2.45
N LYS A 51 -5.14 3.22 -3.21
CA LYS A 51 -5.18 3.11 -4.69
C LYS A 51 -3.93 3.71 -5.29
N GLU A 52 -3.57 4.93 -4.91
CA GLU A 52 -2.36 5.59 -5.40
C GLU A 52 -1.10 4.78 -5.12
N TYR A 53 -0.92 4.32 -3.88
CA TYR A 53 0.22 3.50 -3.46
C TYR A 53 0.35 2.20 -4.27
N ASN A 54 -0.77 1.53 -4.53
CA ASN A 54 -0.78 0.22 -5.18
C ASN A 54 -0.78 0.29 -6.70
N GLN A 55 -1.37 1.32 -7.30
CA GLN A 55 -1.65 1.35 -8.74
C GLN A 55 -0.80 2.36 -9.49
N VAL A 56 -0.30 3.41 -8.83
CA VAL A 56 0.36 4.55 -9.48
C VAL A 56 1.78 4.76 -8.97
N ARG A 57 2.00 4.65 -7.66
CA ARG A 57 3.27 4.99 -7.02
C ARG A 57 4.42 4.16 -7.57
N PRO A 58 5.54 4.78 -7.97
CA PRO A 58 6.74 4.05 -8.38
C PRO A 58 7.50 3.52 -7.16
N HIS A 59 7.87 2.24 -7.19
CA HIS A 59 8.70 1.61 -6.15
C HIS A 59 10.06 1.25 -6.71
N SER A 60 11.14 1.82 -6.16
CA SER A 60 12.51 1.55 -6.63
C SER A 60 12.85 0.05 -6.57
N ALA A 61 12.42 -0.64 -5.52
CA ALA A 61 12.56 -2.10 -5.38
C ALA A 61 11.81 -2.91 -6.46
N LYS A 62 10.88 -2.29 -7.19
CA LYS A 62 10.11 -2.88 -8.30
C LYS A 62 10.40 -2.21 -9.63
N ASN A 63 11.63 -1.74 -9.87
CA ASN A 63 12.01 -1.05 -11.10
C ASN A 63 11.07 0.13 -11.44
N TYR A 64 10.69 0.90 -10.42
CA TYR A 64 9.77 2.03 -10.51
C TYR A 64 8.36 1.67 -11.02
N ARG A 65 7.97 0.39 -10.93
CA ARG A 65 6.59 -0.04 -11.19
C ARG A 65 5.76 -0.02 -9.90
N PRO A 66 4.46 0.26 -10.01
CA PRO A 66 3.54 0.12 -8.89
C PRO A 66 3.32 -1.36 -8.53
N PRO A 67 2.90 -1.67 -7.29
CA PRO A 67 2.71 -3.03 -6.83
C PRO A 67 1.65 -3.83 -7.59
N ALA A 68 0.58 -3.16 -8.02
CA ALA A 68 -0.58 -3.71 -8.72
C ALA A 68 -1.03 -2.71 -9.81
N PRO A 69 -0.26 -2.58 -10.92
CA PRO A 69 -0.61 -1.67 -12.01
C PRO A 69 -1.99 -2.02 -12.57
N GLU A 70 -2.78 -0.99 -12.88
CA GLU A 70 -4.02 -1.20 -13.62
C GLU A 70 -3.69 -1.73 -15.02
N THR A 71 -4.35 -2.83 -15.40
CA THR A 71 -4.24 -3.38 -16.74
C THR A 71 -5.39 -2.81 -17.58
N ILE A 72 -5.07 -1.89 -18.47
CA ILE A 72 -6.05 -1.42 -19.47
C ILE A 72 -6.16 -2.51 -20.52
N ILE A 73 -7.26 -3.27 -20.51
CA ILE A 73 -7.59 -4.18 -21.61
C ILE A 73 -8.04 -3.31 -22.78
N THR A 74 -7.14 -3.04 -23.72
CA THR A 74 -7.52 -2.40 -24.98
C THR A 74 -8.31 -3.43 -25.78
N MET A 75 -9.62 -3.23 -25.90
CA MET A 75 -10.43 -4.01 -26.86
C MET A 75 -9.93 -3.64 -28.26
N ALA A 76 -9.13 -4.51 -28.86
CA ALA A 76 -8.71 -4.37 -30.24
C ALA A 76 -9.96 -4.34 -31.12
N THR A 77 -10.26 -3.16 -31.68
CA THR A 77 -11.37 -2.97 -32.60
C THR A 77 -10.99 -3.71 -33.89
N THR A 78 -11.72 -4.77 -34.21
CA THR A 78 -11.63 -5.50 -35.49
C THR A 78 -12.43 -4.76 -36.55
#